data_AF-A0A7J3MKW7-F1
#
_entry.id   AF-A0A7J3MKW7-F1
#
_cell.length_a   1.000
_cell.length_b   1.000
_cell.length_c   1.000
_cell.angle_alpha   90.00
_cell.angle_beta   90.00
_cell.angle_gamma   90.00
#
_symmetry.space_group_name_H-M   'P 1'
#
loop_
_entity.id
_entity.type
_entity.pdbx_description
1 polymer ?
#
loop_
_entity_poly.entity_id
_entity_poly.type
_entity_poly.pdbx_seq_one_letter_code
_entity_poly.pdbx_strand_id
1 'polypeptide(L)'
;VEEELGENIVRRAAATMVKLNDVELTWENLRGVLIPKVTYSKSLPRVEDRGYSPLETNESLDLASENMHKFLETLIHYVNLSIRYRVLTRELKKIEIRSKALDHVLIPSLSLQRKRILSKLEEIEREELSRKKRVKQLLESRSTSSM
;
A
#
# COMPACT_ATOMS: atom_id res chain seq x y z
N VAL A 1 -14.67 -23.78 47.63
CA VAL A 1 -15.70 -22.72 47.80
C VAL A 1 -15.12 -21.52 47.08
N GLU A 2 -15.69 -21.18 45.94
CA GLU A 2 -15.26 -20.07 45.10
C GLU A 2 -15.31 -18.78 45.93
N GLU A 3 -14.14 -18.27 46.30
CA GLU A 3 -14.02 -16.90 46.80
C GLU A 3 -14.11 -15.97 45.59
N GLU A 4 -15.34 -15.64 45.20
CA GLU A 4 -15.58 -14.53 44.30
C GLU A 4 -15.01 -13.25 44.94
N LEU A 5 -13.98 -12.68 44.33
CA LEU A 5 -13.52 -11.35 44.68
C LEU A 5 -14.70 -10.39 44.52
N GLY A 6 -15.07 -9.67 45.59
CA GLY A 6 -16.11 -8.65 45.50
C GLY A 6 -15.78 -7.61 44.43
N GLU A 7 -16.81 -7.11 43.72
CA GLU A 7 -16.69 -6.15 42.62
C GLU A 7 -15.77 -4.96 42.95
N ASN A 8 -15.83 -4.48 44.20
CA ASN A 8 -15.04 -3.37 44.70
C ASN A 8 -13.53 -3.65 44.69
N ILE A 9 -13.11 -4.89 44.94
CA ILE A 9 -11.70 -5.28 44.98
C ILE A 9 -11.14 -5.27 43.56
N VAL A 10 -11.87 -5.86 42.60
CA VAL A 10 -11.50 -5.86 41.18
C VAL A 10 -11.42 -4.43 40.63
N ARG A 11 -12.41 -3.59 40.97
CA ARG A 11 -12.45 -2.19 40.52
C ARG A 11 -11.27 -1.37 41.05
N ARG A 12 -10.88 -1.56 42.32
CA ARG A 12 -9.69 -0.91 42.89
C ARG A 12 -8.41 -1.40 42.21
N ALA A 13 -8.26 -2.70 42.01
CA ALA A 13 -7.09 -3.27 41.34
C ALA A 13 -6.94 -2.75 39.91
N ALA A 14 -8.05 -2.65 39.16
CA ALA A 14 -8.06 -2.09 37.81
C ALA A 14 -7.70 -0.60 37.78
N ALA A 15 -8.10 0.18 38.80
CA ALA A 15 -7.80 1.61 38.87
C ALA A 15 -6.31 1.90 39.14
N THR A 16 -5.63 1.01 39.86
CA THR A 16 -4.20 1.15 40.19
C THR A 16 -3.28 0.50 39.15
N MET A 17 -3.84 -0.27 38.22
CA MET A 17 -3.10 -0.93 37.15
C MET A 17 -2.28 0.06 36.30
N VAL A 18 -1.05 -0.32 35.97
CA VAL A 18 -0.17 0.51 35.14
C VAL A 18 -0.79 0.76 33.78
N LYS A 19 -0.95 2.04 33.43
CA LYS A 19 -1.44 2.46 32.13
C LYS A 19 -0.45 2.07 31.04
N LEU A 20 -1.01 1.67 29.90
CA LEU A 20 -0.27 1.37 28.69
C LEU A 20 0.30 2.66 28.07
N ASN A 21 1.39 3.17 28.62
CA ASN A 21 1.99 4.44 28.17
C ASN A 21 3.05 4.26 27.09
N ASP A 22 3.50 3.02 26.84
CA ASP A 22 4.66 2.71 25.99
C ASP A 22 4.25 2.17 24.61
N VAL A 23 3.24 2.79 23.99
CA VAL A 23 2.84 2.50 22.60
C VAL A 23 3.53 3.48 21.67
N GLU A 24 4.44 2.98 20.85
CA GLU A 24 5.16 3.78 19.87
C GLU A 24 4.59 3.56 18.47
N LEU A 25 4.39 4.67 17.74
CA LEU A 25 4.04 4.63 16.33
C LEU A 25 5.29 4.80 15.49
N THR A 26 5.65 3.75 14.77
CA THR A 26 6.77 3.73 13.82
C THR A 26 6.25 3.65 12.40
N TRP A 27 7.10 3.95 11.42
CA TRP A 27 6.78 3.85 10.00
C TRP A 27 7.71 2.84 9.34
N GLU A 28 7.12 1.96 8.53
CA GLU A 28 7.83 0.97 7.74
C GLU A 28 7.58 1.25 6.26
N ASN A 29 8.65 1.23 5.46
CA ASN A 29 8.52 1.36 4.01
C ASN A 29 8.48 -0.02 3.36
N LEU A 30 7.34 -0.35 2.75
CA LEU A 30 7.19 -1.57 1.96
C LEU A 30 7.03 -1.19 0.49
N ARG A 31 8.12 -1.35 -0.28
CA ARG A 31 8.17 -1.10 -1.74
C ARG A 31 7.62 0.28 -2.15
N GLY A 32 7.95 1.32 -1.40
CA GLY A 32 7.50 2.70 -1.65
C GLY A 32 6.17 3.07 -0.99
N VAL A 33 5.56 2.15 -0.25
CA VAL A 33 4.34 2.38 0.52
C VAL A 33 4.72 2.53 2.00
N LEU A 34 4.46 3.69 2.58
CA LEU A 34 4.65 3.95 4.01
C LEU A 34 3.49 3.33 4.80
N ILE A 35 3.80 2.38 5.66
CA ILE A 35 2.85 1.67 6.51
C ILE A 35 3.14 2.03 7.97
N PRO A 36 2.14 2.53 8.71
CA PRO A 36 2.30 2.75 10.14
C PRO A 36 2.34 1.39 10.86
N LYS A 37 3.27 1.25 11.80
CA LYS A 37 3.47 0.07 12.63
C LYS A 37 3.45 0.49 14.09
N VAL A 38 2.55 -0.13 14.84
CA VAL A 38 2.42 0.05 16.27
C VAL A 38 3.37 -0.91 16.97
N THR A 39 4.27 -0.39 17.79
CA THR A 39 5.21 -1.18 18.59
C THR A 39 4.89 -0.99 20.06
N TYR A 40 5.02 -2.05 20.84
CA TYR A 40 4.85 -2.03 22.29
C TYR A 40 6.10 -2.61 22.93
N SER A 41 6.77 -1.85 23.79
CA SER A 41 8.15 -2.13 24.23
C SER A 41 8.28 -2.85 25.57
N LYS A 42 7.18 -3.14 26.28
CA LYS A 42 7.26 -3.82 27.59
C LYS A 42 6.86 -5.29 27.55
N SER A 43 7.80 -6.13 28.02
CA SER A 43 7.52 -7.47 28.52
C SER A 43 6.52 -7.41 29.69
N LEU A 44 5.76 -8.50 29.88
CA LEU A 44 4.88 -8.74 31.03
C LEU A 44 5.40 -8.03 32.29
N PRO A 45 4.62 -7.12 32.91
CA PRO A 45 5.04 -6.47 34.14
C PRO A 45 5.39 -7.55 35.16
N ARG A 46 6.57 -7.41 35.81
CA ARG A 46 6.88 -8.20 37.01
C ARG A 46 5.76 -7.98 38.02
N VAL A 47 5.61 -8.85 39.02
CA VAL A 47 4.55 -8.71 40.05
C VAL A 47 4.51 -7.28 40.64
N GLU A 48 5.68 -6.65 40.76
CA GLU A 48 5.90 -5.27 41.22
C GLU A 48 5.40 -4.19 40.24
N ASP A 49 5.43 -4.47 38.93
CA ASP A 49 5.01 -3.55 37.86
C ASP A 49 3.50 -3.65 37.57
N ARG A 50 2.76 -4.55 38.23
CA ARG A 50 1.32 -4.75 38.00
C ARG A 50 0.45 -3.65 38.64
N GLY A 51 1.02 -2.89 39.59
CA GLY A 51 0.39 -1.72 40.19
C GLY A 51 -0.64 -2.01 41.29
N TYR A 52 -0.91 -3.27 41.64
CA TYR A 52 -1.81 -3.65 42.75
C TYR A 52 -1.06 -4.36 43.89
N SER A 53 -1.57 -4.23 45.11
CA SER A 53 -0.94 -4.77 46.33
C SER A 53 -1.07 -6.31 46.40
N PRO A 54 0.02 -7.07 46.66
CA PRO A 54 -0.03 -8.51 46.85
C PRO A 54 -0.92 -8.98 48.02
N LEU A 55 -1.25 -8.09 48.97
CA LEU A 55 -2.11 -8.40 50.11
C LEU A 55 -3.61 -8.42 49.78
N GLU A 56 -4.04 -7.79 48.68
CA GLU A 56 -5.46 -7.66 48.32
C GLU A 56 -5.85 -8.51 47.09
N THR A 57 -4.94 -9.35 46.59
CA THR A 57 -5.12 -10.16 45.37
C THR A 57 -5.38 -11.64 45.69
N ASN A 58 -6.01 -12.33 44.73
CA ASN A 58 -6.23 -13.77 44.73
C ASN A 58 -5.67 -14.34 43.42
N GLU A 59 -5.39 -15.65 43.38
CA GLU A 59 -4.86 -16.37 42.22
C GLU A 59 -5.69 -16.11 40.94
N SER A 60 -7.02 -16.03 41.07
CA SER A 60 -7.91 -15.75 39.95
C SER A 60 -7.69 -14.37 39.32
N LEU A 61 -7.38 -13.35 40.13
CA LEU A 61 -7.11 -11.99 39.64
C LEU A 61 -5.75 -11.93 38.94
N ASP A 62 -4.75 -12.62 39.49
CA ASP A 62 -3.41 -12.71 38.90
C ASP A 62 -3.44 -13.44 37.55
N LEU A 63 -4.20 -14.53 37.45
CA LEU A 63 -4.40 -15.26 36.19
C LEU A 63 -5.15 -14.41 35.14
N ALA A 64 -6.18 -13.68 35.56
CA ALA A 64 -6.91 -12.77 34.67
C ALA A 64 -6.01 -11.65 34.13
N SER A 65 -5.17 -11.07 34.99
CA SER A 65 -4.17 -10.07 34.61
C SER A 65 -3.17 -10.62 33.59
N GLU A 66 -2.63 -11.82 33.81
CA GLU A 66 -1.69 -12.46 32.87
C GLU A 66 -2.34 -12.71 31.50
N ASN A 67 -3.58 -13.21 31.49
CA ASN A 67 -4.33 -13.45 30.26
C ASN A 67 -4.64 -12.15 29.50
N MET A 68 -4.96 -11.05 30.20
CA MET A 68 -5.14 -9.74 29.59
C MET A 68 -3.87 -9.24 28.89
N HIS A 69 -2.69 -9.45 29.49
CA HIS A 69 -1.42 -9.05 28.86
C HIS A 69 -1.15 -9.85 27.57
N LYS A 70 -1.34 -11.17 27.59
CA LYS A 70 -1.22 -12.03 26.40
C LYS A 70 -2.21 -11.64 25.30
N PHE A 71 -3.45 -11.33 25.70
CA PHE A 71 -4.47 -10.83 24.78
C PHE A 71 -4.05 -9.51 24.13
N LEU A 72 -3.50 -8.58 24.90
CA LEU A 72 -3.07 -7.28 24.41
C LEU A 72 -1.91 -7.38 23.41
N GLU A 73 -0.93 -8.25 23.66
CA GLU A 73 0.14 -8.54 22.70
C GLU A 73 -0.41 -9.08 21.38
N THR A 74 -1.34 -10.03 21.47
CA THR A 74 -2.02 -10.61 20.29
C THR A 74 -2.84 -9.57 19.54
N LEU A 75 -3.52 -8.69 20.27
CA LEU A 75 -4.33 -7.61 19.71
C LEU A 75 -3.46 -6.62 18.94
N ILE A 76 -2.31 -6.22 19.48
CA ILE A 76 -1.37 -5.32 18.79
C ILE A 76 -0.84 -5.98 17.51
N HIS A 77 -0.50 -7.27 17.58
CA HIS A 77 -0.10 -8.03 16.39
C HIS A 77 -1.20 -8.03 15.32
N TYR A 78 -2.44 -8.33 15.72
CA TYR A 78 -3.60 -8.30 14.83
C TYR A 78 -3.84 -6.93 14.21
N VAL A 79 -3.76 -5.85 15.00
CA VAL A 79 -3.93 -4.47 14.53
C VAL A 79 -2.87 -4.13 13.49
N ASN A 80 -1.61 -4.48 13.71
CA ASN A 80 -0.55 -4.26 12.73
C ASN A 80 -0.80 -5.01 11.41
N LEU A 81 -1.25 -6.26 11.48
CA LEU A 81 -1.59 -7.05 10.30
C LEU A 81 -2.79 -6.44 9.55
N SER A 82 -3.82 -6.02 10.28
CA SER A 82 -5.02 -5.37 9.73
C SER A 82 -4.69 -4.05 9.03
N ILE A 83 -3.84 -3.22 9.64
CA ILE A 83 -3.35 -1.97 9.04
C ILE A 83 -2.61 -2.26 7.73
N ARG A 84 -1.64 -3.20 7.76
CA ARG A 84 -0.88 -3.62 6.57
C ARG A 84 -1.81 -4.10 5.46
N TYR A 85 -2.75 -4.98 5.79
CA TYR A 85 -3.72 -5.50 4.83
C TYR A 85 -4.51 -4.37 4.16
N ARG A 86 -5.10 -3.45 4.95
CA ARG A 86 -5.90 -2.34 4.42
C ARG A 86 -5.10 -1.42 3.50
N VAL A 87 -3.86 -1.10 3.85
CA VAL A 87 -2.99 -0.24 3.04
C VAL A 87 -2.62 -0.95 1.74
N LEU A 88 -2.18 -2.20 1.81
CA LEU A 88 -1.78 -2.97 0.63
C LEU A 88 -2.93 -3.21 -0.33
N THR A 89 -4.13 -3.52 0.16
CA THR A 89 -5.31 -3.70 -0.69
C THR A 89 -5.63 -2.43 -1.49
N ARG A 90 -5.48 -1.24 -0.88
CA ARG A 90 -5.70 0.03 -1.59
C ARG A 90 -4.66 0.25 -2.69
N GLU A 91 -3.39 -0.02 -2.42
CA GLU A 91 -2.33 0.13 -3.42
C GLU A 91 -2.45 -0.91 -4.53
N LEU A 92 -2.81 -2.15 -4.21
CA LEU A 92 -3.05 -3.20 -5.19
C LEU A 92 -4.19 -2.82 -6.15
N LYS A 93 -5.28 -2.26 -5.64
CA LYS A 93 -6.38 -1.76 -6.48
C LYS A 93 -5.93 -0.65 -7.42
N LYS A 94 -5.05 0.26 -6.97
CA LYS A 94 -4.48 1.30 -7.84
C LYS A 94 -3.61 0.71 -8.94
N ILE A 95 -2.80 -0.30 -8.62
CA ILE A 95 -1.97 -1.00 -9.60
C ILE A 95 -2.84 -1.69 -10.65
N GLU A 96 -3.90 -2.38 -10.24
CA GLU A 96 -4.82 -3.05 -11.16
C GLU A 96 -5.47 -2.07 -12.14
N ILE A 97 -5.97 -0.94 -11.64
CA ILE A 97 -6.58 0.10 -12.49
C ILE A 97 -5.54 0.67 -13.46
N ARG A 98 -4.32 0.94 -12.98
CA ARG A 98 -3.24 1.46 -13.84
C ARG A 98 -2.83 0.46 -14.91
N SER A 99 -2.73 -0.84 -14.58
CA SER A 99 -2.46 -1.89 -15.55
C SER A 99 -3.54 -1.93 -16.63
N LYS A 100 -4.82 -1.94 -16.22
CA LYS A 100 -5.94 -1.95 -17.18
C LYS A 100 -5.95 -0.72 -18.08
N ALA A 101 -5.67 0.47 -17.54
CA ALA A 101 -5.56 1.70 -18.32
C ALA A 101 -4.38 1.65 -19.30
N LEU A 102 -3.25 1.06 -18.89
CA LEU A 102 -2.10 0.87 -19.76
C LEU A 102 -2.46 -0.03 -20.95
N ASP A 103 -3.06 -1.18 -20.65
CA ASP A 103 -3.38 -2.22 -21.63
C ASP A 103 -4.47 -1.81 -22.62
N HIS A 104 -5.53 -1.14 -22.14
CA HIS A 104 -6.72 -0.88 -22.93
C HIS A 104 -6.83 0.55 -23.46
N VAL A 105 -6.06 1.51 -22.92
CA VAL A 105 -6.12 2.92 -23.34
C VAL A 105 -4.80 3.39 -23.92
N LEU A 106 -3.72 3.32 -23.14
CA LEU A 106 -2.41 3.87 -23.54
C LEU A 106 -1.79 3.09 -24.71
N ILE A 107 -1.62 1.77 -24.58
CA ILE A 107 -0.97 0.95 -25.61
C ILE A 107 -1.73 1.03 -26.95
N PRO A 108 -3.07 0.90 -26.99
CA PRO A 108 -3.82 1.03 -28.25
C PRO A 108 -3.72 2.44 -28.85
N SER A 109 -3.81 3.49 -28.02
CA SER A 109 -3.69 4.88 -28.48
C SER A 109 -2.32 5.15 -29.11
N LEU A 110 -1.24 4.71 -28.45
CA LEU A 110 0.11 4.87 -28.97
C LEU A 110 0.31 4.06 -30.26
N SER A 111 -0.26 2.87 -30.35
CA SER A 111 -0.22 2.06 -31.57
C SER A 111 -0.94 2.72 -32.74
N LEU A 112 -2.09 3.36 -32.48
CA LEU A 112 -2.84 4.11 -33.49
C LEU A 112 -2.07 5.36 -33.94
N GLN A 113 -1.47 6.10 -33.00
CA GLN A 113 -0.63 7.25 -33.30
C GLN A 113 0.56 6.85 -34.17
N ARG A 114 1.24 5.75 -33.83
CA ARG A 114 2.32 5.20 -34.67
C ARG A 114 1.85 4.90 -36.09
N LYS A 115 0.70 4.24 -36.24
CA LYS A 115 0.13 3.93 -37.56
C LYS A 115 -0.17 5.20 -38.37
N ARG A 116 -0.75 6.22 -37.73
CA ARG A 116 -1.02 7.51 -38.38
C ARG A 116 0.24 8.20 -38.87
N ILE A 117 1.29 8.24 -38.04
CA ILE A 117 2.57 8.83 -38.41
C ILE A 117 3.16 8.09 -39.62
N LEU A 118 3.19 6.76 -39.59
CA LEU A 118 3.71 5.96 -40.70
C LEU A 118 2.91 6.20 -42.00
N SER A 119 1.58 6.14 -41.93
CA SER A 119 0.75 6.41 -43.11
C SER A 119 0.95 7.81 -43.67
N LYS A 120 1.19 8.81 -42.82
CA LYS A 120 1.46 10.18 -43.29
C LYS A 120 2.83 10.31 -43.93
N LEU A 121 3.85 9.65 -43.39
CA LEU A 121 5.18 9.61 -44.00
C LEU A 121 5.16 8.92 -45.36
N GLU A 122 4.46 7.78 -45.49
CA GLU A 122 4.29 7.09 -46.77
C GLU A 122 3.55 7.95 -47.81
N GLU A 123 2.54 8.71 -47.38
CA GLU A 123 1.83 9.63 -48.25
C GLU A 123 2.75 10.73 -48.78
N ILE A 124 3.54 11.35 -47.89
CA ILE A 124 4.54 12.37 -48.26
C ILE A 124 5.58 11.79 -49.24
N GLU A 125 6.05 10.56 -49.00
CA GLU A 125 7.02 9.91 -49.89
C GLU A 125 6.43 9.63 -51.28
N ARG A 126 5.17 9.19 -51.35
CA ARG A 126 4.45 8.98 -52.62
C ARG A 126 4.27 10.28 -53.40
N GLU A 127 3.93 11.38 -52.73
CA GLU A 127 3.79 12.70 -53.34
C GLU A 127 5.14 13.20 -53.90
N GLU A 128 6.21 13.07 -53.14
CA GLU A 128 7.57 13.47 -53.55
C GLU A 128 8.08 12.64 -54.75
N LEU A 129 7.86 11.32 -54.75
CA LEU A 129 8.19 10.48 -55.91
C LEU A 129 7.42 10.90 -57.16
N SER A 130 6.13 11.20 -57.02
CA SER A 130 5.28 11.65 -58.14
C SER A 130 5.74 13.01 -58.67
N ARG A 131 6.12 13.93 -57.78
CA ARG A 131 6.67 15.24 -58.14
C ARG A 131 7.98 15.11 -58.91
N LYS A 132 8.92 14.28 -58.43
CA LYS A 132 10.19 14.00 -59.11
C LYS A 132 9.97 13.39 -60.50
N LYS A 133 9.02 12.46 -60.66
CA LYS A 133 8.67 11.87 -61.96
C LYS A 133 8.18 12.92 -62.97
N ARG A 134 7.28 13.82 -62.56
CA ARG A 134 6.77 14.91 -63.44
C ARG A 134 7.87 15.86 -63.88
N VAL A 135 8.75 16.26 -62.96
CA VAL A 135 9.89 17.14 -63.30
C VAL A 135 10.81 16.47 -64.32
N LYS A 136 11.10 15.18 -64.14
CA LYS A 136 11.90 14.41 -65.11
C LYS A 136 11.26 14.38 -66.50
N GLN A 137 9.97 14.09 -66.59
CA GLN A 137 9.23 14.08 -67.86
C GLN A 137 9.24 15.44 -68.57
N LEU A 138 9.09 16.53 -67.83
CA LEU A 138 9.14 17.89 -68.37
C LEU A 138 10.53 18.26 -68.92
N LEU A 139 11.60 17.79 -68.27
CA LEU A 139 12.97 18.00 -68.75
C LEU A 139 13.22 17.20 -70.03
N GLU A 140 12.77 15.94 -70.08
CA GLU A 140 12.90 15.07 -71.25
C GLU A 140 12.14 15.63 -72.46
N SER A 141 10.89 16.08 -72.30
CA SER A 141 10.10 16.67 -73.40
C SER A 141 10.67 17.99 -73.93
N ARG A 142 11.34 18.78 -73.07
CA ARG A 142 12.04 19.99 -73.51
C ARG A 142 13.28 19.66 -74.34
N SER A 143 14.02 18.62 -73.96
CA SER A 143 15.22 18.19 -74.69
C SER A 143 14.92 17.61 -76.07
N THR A 144 13.79 16.92 -76.23
CA THR A 144 13.35 16.37 -77.52
C THR A 144 12.73 17.42 -78.43
N SER A 145 12.20 18.52 -77.89
CA SER A 145 11.66 19.64 -78.68
C SER A 145 12.75 20.63 -79.14
N SER A 146 13.98 20.55 -78.62
CA SER A 146 15.12 21.36 -79.05
C SER A 146 16.12 20.60 -79.94
N MET A 147 15.77 19.39 -80.39
CA MET A 147 16.45 18.66 -81.47
C MET A 147 15.51 18.56 -82.67
#